data_AF-A0A968PRH8-F1
#
_entry.id   AF-A0A968PRH8-F1
#
_cell.length_a   1.000
_cell.length_b   1.000
_cell.length_c   1.000
_cell.angle_alpha   90.00
_cell.angle_beta   90.00
_cell.angle_gamma   90.00
#
_symmetry.space_group_name_H-M   'P 1'
#
loop_
_entity.id
_entity.type
_entity.pdbx_description
1 polymer ?
#
loop_
_entity_poly.entity_id
_entity_poly.type
_entity_poly.pdbx_seq_one_letter_code
_entity_poly.pdbx_strand_id
1 'polypeptide(L)'
;MKYIALVLALIFSFAIALPARAAFCRTVNGHDICILSIKRSAKNHWEYRASVSVDGVARPVEVYNCRDRQRTQKDGTVISFAENGPGELICTMLK
;
A
#
# COMPACT_ATOMS: atom_id res chain seq x y z
N MET A 1 35.82 -32.35 8.09
CA MET A 1 36.00 -31.22 7.16
C MET A 1 34.97 -31.19 6.02
N LYS A 2 34.74 -32.27 5.25
CA LYS A 2 33.81 -32.27 4.09
C LYS A 2 32.35 -31.89 4.42
N TYR A 3 31.81 -32.39 5.53
CA TYR A 3 30.44 -32.08 5.97
C TYR A 3 30.29 -30.68 6.55
N ILE A 4 31.35 -30.13 7.16
CA ILE A 4 31.36 -28.77 7.69
C ILE A 4 31.26 -27.76 6.55
N ALA A 5 32.01 -27.99 5.46
CA ALA A 5 31.92 -27.15 4.26
C ALA A 5 30.54 -27.21 3.61
N LEU A 6 29.91 -28.41 3.58
CA LEU A 6 28.55 -28.58 3.05
C LEU A 6 27.50 -27.85 3.91
N VAL A 7 27.63 -27.94 5.24
CA VAL A 7 26.74 -27.23 6.17
C VAL A 7 26.94 -25.71 6.06
N LEU A 8 28.17 -25.23 5.97
CA LEU A 8 28.46 -23.80 5.75
C LEU A 8 27.90 -23.29 4.42
N ALA A 9 28.04 -24.05 3.34
CA ALA A 9 27.46 -23.69 2.04
C ALA A 9 25.93 -23.63 2.08
N LEU A 10 25.30 -24.56 2.81
CA LEU A 10 23.86 -24.59 3.00
C LEU A 10 23.37 -23.40 3.85
N ILE A 11 24.11 -23.00 4.88
CA ILE A 11 23.76 -21.81 5.68
C ILE A 11 23.91 -20.55 4.85
N PHE A 12 24.95 -20.47 4.01
CA PHE A 12 25.21 -19.30 3.18
C PHE A 12 24.15 -19.10 2.08
N SER A 13 23.51 -20.17 1.58
CA SER A 13 22.42 -20.05 0.61
C SER A 13 21.15 -19.41 1.19
N PHE A 14 20.92 -19.50 2.50
CA PHE A 14 19.80 -18.81 3.17
C PHE A 14 20.06 -17.33 3.45
N ALA A 15 21.29 -16.83 3.24
CA ALA A 15 21.63 -15.43 3.47
C ALA A 15 21.03 -14.48 2.42
N ILE A 16 20.55 -15.01 1.30
CA ILE A 16 19.97 -14.23 0.20
C ILE A 16 18.46 -14.15 0.37
N ALA A 17 17.99 -13.21 1.20
CA ALA A 17 16.57 -12.85 1.28
C ALA A 17 16.29 -11.67 0.33
N LEU A 18 15.39 -11.87 -0.64
CA LEU A 18 14.87 -10.78 -1.46
C LEU A 18 13.88 -9.93 -0.65
N PRO A 19 13.88 -8.59 -0.79
CA PRO A 19 12.90 -7.75 -0.12
C PRO A 19 11.49 -8.07 -0.63
N ALA A 20 10.66 -8.65 0.24
CA ALA A 20 9.24 -8.82 -0.04
C ALA A 20 8.55 -7.45 0.05
N ARG A 21 8.12 -6.91 -1.10
CA ARG A 21 7.20 -5.77 -1.12
C ARG A 21 5.79 -6.30 -0.89
N ALA A 22 5.36 -6.30 0.37
CA ALA A 22 3.97 -6.56 0.69
C ALA A 22 3.14 -5.33 0.31
N ALA A 23 2.34 -5.44 -0.75
CA ALA A 23 1.24 -4.51 -0.98
C ALA A 23 0.11 -4.89 -0.01
N PHE A 24 -0.45 -3.90 0.69
CA PHE A 24 -1.59 -4.15 1.57
C PHE A 24 -2.85 -4.24 0.73
N CYS A 25 -3.37 -5.46 0.56
CA CYS A 25 -4.55 -5.73 -0.27
C CYS A 25 -5.75 -6.11 0.60
N ARG A 26 -6.93 -5.63 0.21
CA ARG A 26 -8.21 -6.05 0.78
C ARG A 26 -9.26 -6.15 -0.31
N THR A 27 -9.97 -7.28 -0.33
CA THR A 27 -11.18 -7.43 -1.13
C THR A 27 -12.34 -6.75 -0.42
N VAL A 28 -12.98 -5.79 -1.07
CA VAL A 28 -14.16 -5.07 -0.55
C VAL A 28 -15.21 -5.03 -1.65
N ASN A 29 -16.43 -5.49 -1.37
CA ASN A 29 -17.53 -5.59 -2.34
C ASN A 29 -17.14 -6.29 -3.66
N GLY A 30 -16.29 -7.31 -3.58
CA GLY A 30 -15.82 -8.07 -4.76
C GLY A 30 -14.72 -7.38 -5.56
N HIS A 31 -14.27 -6.20 -5.14
CA HIS A 31 -13.14 -5.49 -5.74
C HIS A 31 -11.88 -5.65 -4.90
N ASP A 32 -10.76 -5.96 -5.55
CA ASP A 32 -9.46 -6.09 -4.90
C ASP A 32 -8.76 -4.73 -4.88
N ILE A 33 -8.65 -4.14 -3.69
CA ILE A 33 -8.00 -2.86 -3.48
C ILE A 33 -6.65 -3.08 -2.81
N CYS A 34 -5.56 -2.71 -3.48
CA CYS A 34 -4.20 -2.80 -2.95
C CYS A 34 -3.56 -1.43 -2.80
N ILE A 35 -2.94 -1.16 -1.66
CA ILE A 35 -2.13 0.05 -1.43
C ILE A 35 -0.72 -0.24 -1.96
N LEU A 36 -0.34 0.45 -3.04
CA LEU A 36 0.97 0.28 -3.69
C LEU A 36 2.04 1.15 -3.04
N SER A 37 1.67 2.37 -2.66
CA SER A 37 2.50 3.28 -1.87
C SER A 37 1.62 4.19 -1.05
N ILE A 38 2.11 4.58 0.13
CA ILE A 38 1.39 5.50 1.00
C ILE A 38 2.37 6.30 1.86
N LYS A 39 2.09 7.59 2.00
CA LYS A 39 2.83 8.50 2.87
C LYS A 39 1.86 9.43 3.58
N ARG A 40 1.89 9.43 4.91
CA ARG A 40 1.14 10.38 5.74
C ARG A 40 1.78 11.77 5.66
N SER A 41 0.97 12.81 5.61
CA SER A 41 1.43 14.21 5.65
C SER A 41 1.94 14.57 7.05
N ALA A 42 3.05 15.32 7.10
CA ALA A 42 3.61 15.81 8.36
C ALA A 42 2.87 17.04 8.91
N LYS A 43 2.26 17.84 8.02
CA LYS A 43 1.50 19.05 8.39
C LYS A 43 0.06 18.70 8.81
N ASN A 44 -0.58 17.81 8.07
CA ASN A 44 -1.96 17.41 8.26
C ASN A 44 -2.01 15.90 8.50
N HIS A 45 -2.05 15.45 9.75
CA HIS A 45 -1.96 14.01 10.08
C HIS A 45 -3.14 13.16 9.56
N TRP A 46 -4.23 13.80 9.13
CA TRP A 46 -5.39 13.17 8.50
C TRP A 46 -5.27 13.06 6.97
N GLU A 47 -4.19 13.57 6.37
CA GLU A 47 -3.94 13.49 4.93
C GLU A 47 -2.90 12.42 4.59
N TYR A 48 -3.20 11.67 3.53
CA TYR A 48 -2.31 10.66 2.96
C TYR A 48 -2.09 10.95 1.48
N ARG A 49 -0.87 10.73 1.01
CA ARG A 49 -0.54 10.65 -0.41
C ARG A 49 -0.34 9.19 -0.74
N ALA A 50 -1.18 8.64 -1.60
CA ALA A 50 -1.16 7.20 -1.87
C ALA A 50 -1.42 6.87 -3.33
N SER A 51 -0.77 5.82 -3.82
CA SER A 51 -1.14 5.14 -5.05
C SER A 51 -1.75 3.80 -4.68
N VAL A 52 -2.87 3.47 -5.31
CA VAL A 52 -3.64 2.26 -5.06
C VAL A 52 -3.87 1.53 -6.38
N SER A 53 -3.97 0.21 -6.32
CA SER A 53 -4.50 -0.62 -7.39
C SER A 53 -5.92 -1.02 -7.06
N VAL A 54 -6.81 -0.98 -8.04
CA VAL A 54 -8.17 -1.52 -7.93
C VAL A 54 -8.33 -2.54 -9.05
N ASP A 55 -8.60 -3.79 -8.70
CA ASP A 55 -8.71 -4.93 -9.62
C ASP A 55 -7.50 -5.06 -10.56
N GLY A 56 -6.30 -4.85 -10.00
CA GLY A 56 -5.03 -4.91 -10.75
C GLY A 56 -4.68 -3.63 -11.52
N VAL A 57 -5.60 -2.65 -11.60
CA VAL A 57 -5.36 -1.38 -12.29
C VAL A 57 -4.81 -0.33 -11.32
N ALA A 58 -3.53 -0.01 -11.47
CA ALA A 58 -2.85 1.02 -10.68
C ALA A 58 -3.36 2.43 -11.01
N ARG A 59 -3.72 3.17 -9.98
CA ARG A 59 -4.08 4.59 -10.03
C ARG A 59 -2.85 5.45 -9.69
N PRO A 60 -2.75 6.67 -10.27
CA PRO A 60 -1.68 7.60 -9.92
C PRO A 60 -1.73 7.96 -8.43
N VAL A 61 -0.68 8.62 -7.93
CA VAL A 61 -0.68 9.14 -6.56
C VAL A 61 -1.74 10.23 -6.42
N GLU A 62 -2.68 10.01 -5.50
CA GLU A 62 -3.76 10.92 -5.14
C GLU A 62 -3.60 11.35 -3.67
N VAL A 63 -4.22 12.47 -3.31
CA VAL A 63 -4.29 12.93 -1.91
C VAL A 63 -5.60 12.45 -1.31
N TYR A 64 -5.56 11.77 -0.17
CA TYR A 64 -6.72 11.28 0.57
C TYR A 64 -6.83 12.05 1.88
N ASN A 65 -7.91 12.82 2.04
CA ASN A 65 -8.22 13.54 3.26
C ASN A 65 -9.25 12.73 4.07
N CYS A 66 -8.80 12.14 5.17
CA CYS A 66 -9.62 11.28 6.03
C CYS A 66 -10.59 12.06 6.93
N ARG A 67 -10.37 13.36 7.14
CA ARG A 67 -11.27 14.21 7.92
C ARG A 67 -12.52 14.53 7.12
N ASP A 68 -12.32 14.99 5.88
CA ASP A 68 -13.42 15.47 5.01
C ASP A 68 -13.96 14.36 4.11
N ARG A 69 -13.35 13.16 4.15
CA ARG A 69 -13.68 11.99 3.33
C ARG A 69 -13.65 12.29 1.83
N GLN A 70 -12.61 12.98 1.40
CA GLN A 70 -12.42 13.40 0.01
C GLN A 70 -11.04 12.98 -0.50
N ARG A 71 -10.96 12.68 -1.80
CA ARG A 71 -9.69 12.51 -2.50
C ARG A 71 -9.51 13.56 -3.58
N THR A 72 -8.28 14.01 -3.74
CA THR A 72 -7.84 14.90 -4.81
C THR A 72 -7.06 14.09 -5.82
N GLN A 73 -7.58 14.05 -7.05
CA GLN A 73 -6.98 13.39 -8.20
C GLN A 73 -5.73 14.15 -8.67
N LYS A 74 -4.95 13.53 -9.56
CA LYS A 74 -3.70 14.11 -10.08
C LYS A 74 -3.92 15.45 -10.82
N ASP A 75 -5.07 15.63 -11.44
CA ASP A 75 -5.50 16.84 -12.15
C ASP A 75 -6.01 17.95 -11.21
N GLY A 76 -6.07 17.69 -9.89
CA GLY A 76 -6.60 18.61 -8.89
C GLY A 76 -8.10 18.45 -8.64
N THR A 77 -8.79 17.57 -9.36
CA THR A 77 -10.22 17.33 -9.16
C THR A 77 -10.46 16.71 -7.78
N VAL A 78 -11.36 17.31 -7.00
CA VAL A 78 -11.74 16.84 -5.67
C VAL A 78 -13.04 16.06 -5.76
N ILE A 79 -13.03 14.82 -5.28
CA ILE A 79 -14.19 13.95 -5.25
C ILE A 79 -14.35 13.31 -3.87
N SER A 80 -15.59 13.14 -3.44
CA SER A 80 -15.91 12.39 -2.23
C SER A 80 -15.46 10.93 -2.34
N PHE A 81 -15.17 10.32 -1.20
CA PHE A 81 -14.91 8.89 -1.16
C PHE A 81 -16.15 8.12 -1.64
N ALA A 82 -15.90 7.13 -2.50
CA ALA A 82 -16.88 6.09 -2.75
C ALA A 82 -17.00 5.23 -1.49
N GLU A 83 -18.22 4.81 -1.20
CA GLU A 83 -18.49 3.82 -0.17
C GLU A 83 -17.67 2.55 -0.45
N ASN A 84 -17.04 2.00 0.58
CA ASN A 84 -16.16 0.83 0.48
C ASN A 84 -14.95 0.99 -0.48
N GLY A 85 -14.66 2.23 -0.88
CA GLY A 85 -13.60 2.54 -1.83
C GLY A 85 -12.20 2.67 -1.19
N PRO A 86 -11.18 2.98 -2.01
CA PRO A 86 -9.80 3.07 -1.53
C PRO A 86 -9.59 4.11 -0.43
N GLY A 87 -10.34 5.21 -0.47
CA GLY A 87 -10.25 6.25 0.56
C GLY A 87 -10.72 5.76 1.93
N GLU A 88 -11.83 5.02 1.99
CA GLU A 88 -12.30 4.43 3.24
C GLU A 88 -11.34 3.37 3.78
N LEU A 89 -10.79 2.54 2.89
CA LEU A 89 -9.81 1.53 3.25
C LEU A 89 -8.56 2.17 3.88
N ILE A 90 -7.98 3.18 3.23
CA ILE A 90 -6.82 3.92 3.72
C ILE A 90 -7.09 4.51 5.11
N CYS A 91 -8.22 5.20 5.27
CA CYS A 91 -8.52 5.93 6.49
C CYS A 91 -8.93 5.04 7.67
N THR A 92 -9.42 3.83 7.40
CA THR A 92 -9.77 2.85 8.44
C THR A 92 -8.57 2.03 8.87
N MET A 93 -7.76 1.56 7.92
CA MET A 93 -6.64 0.66 8.18
C MET A 93 -5.46 1.34 8.86
N LEU A 94 -5.24 2.62 8.55
CA LEU A 94 -4.07 3.37 9.00
C LEU A 94 -4.42 4.44 10.01
N LYS A 95 -5.58 4.36 10.66
CA LYS A 95 -5.94 5.26 11.76
C LYS A 95 -4.90 5.20 12.87
#